data_AF-W3WS86-F1
#
_entry.id   AF-W3WS86-F1
#
_cell.length_a   1.000
_cell.length_b   1.000
_cell.length_c   1.000
_cell.angle_alpha   90.00
_cell.angle_beta   90.00
_cell.angle_gamma   90.00
#
_symmetry.space_group_name_H-M   'P 1'
#
loop_
_entity.id
_entity.type
_entity.pdbx_description
1 polymer ?
#
loop_
_entity_poly.entity_id
_entity_poly.type
_entity_poly.pdbx_seq_one_letter_code
_entity_poly.pdbx_strand_id
1 'polypeptide(L)'
;MRQSCRAAAAAMAASANAASLADLCTVSNVQAALPANGTLLGIELLPSTVTAAAVYNASAGMGSTETYSYCNATVSYTHTGKGDVIPIKLAFPDPSDFENRWYLAGGGGFSISSDATGGLAYGAASGATSAGYDAFDYSYDEKVLYGNGSINWDATYAFAYTALGELTKIGKPTTQGFYALTTDTKIYTYFEGCSDGGREGMSQVQRWGEEYDGVVAGAPAFRFAQQQVHHVYPATVEQVTGYFPEPCALDKIVNATIEACDPLDGRTDGVISRTDLCKLNFNLTSIIGQSYYCAATTSSSLGFGFSKRAEGSQTSTTPAQNGTVSAEDVAIAQAVYDGLHSSDGKRAYLSWQIGSDLSDADPTYNNETGEYELNIPSTGGEYVTKFVQLLDLDNLSDLNNVTYDTLVDWMNTGMIRYLDSLQTTLPDLTPFQSTGGKLLHYHGESDPSIPSPSSVHYWQSVRSVMYPDLSDEEAQEALADWYQFYLIPGAAHCGTNSLQPGPYPEDNMATIIAWVEQGVTPSYLNATVSSGTYEGEVQQLCQWPLRPLWSGNSSTFDCVSDEASIDSWTYTFDAFKLQPVY
;
A
#
# COMPACT_ATOMS: atom_id res chain seq x y z
N MET A 1 -50.79 69.80 0.81
CA MET A 1 -50.54 68.42 1.28
C MET A 1 -49.93 67.64 0.13
N ARG A 2 -48.64 67.31 0.21
CA ARG A 2 -47.95 66.41 -0.73
C ARG A 2 -48.09 64.99 -0.16
N GLN A 3 -48.78 64.11 -0.87
CA GLN A 3 -48.71 62.65 -0.65
C GLN A 3 -48.01 62.06 -1.87
N SER A 4 -46.77 61.62 -1.65
CA SER A 4 -45.99 60.83 -2.61
C SER A 4 -46.10 59.36 -2.20
N CYS A 5 -46.83 58.58 -3.01
CA CYS A 5 -46.85 57.12 -2.93
C CYS A 5 -45.46 56.56 -3.23
N ARG A 6 -44.89 55.81 -2.29
CA ARG A 6 -43.76 54.91 -2.54
C ARG A 6 -44.30 53.65 -3.19
N ALA A 7 -43.94 53.38 -4.44
CA ALA A 7 -44.09 52.07 -5.03
C ALA A 7 -43.00 51.15 -4.44
N ALA A 8 -43.42 50.11 -3.73
CA ALA A 8 -42.55 49.02 -3.32
C ALA A 8 -42.29 48.13 -4.53
N ALA A 9 -41.04 48.09 -5.00
CA ALA A 9 -40.59 47.05 -5.92
C ALA A 9 -40.37 45.78 -5.08
N ALA A 10 -41.23 44.79 -5.27
CA ALA A 10 -41.02 43.46 -4.72
C ALA A 10 -39.83 42.82 -5.47
N ALA A 11 -38.73 42.58 -4.77
CA ALA A 11 -37.66 41.73 -5.27
C ALA A 11 -38.20 40.29 -5.29
N MET A 12 -38.39 39.73 -6.49
CA MET A 12 -38.52 38.29 -6.65
C MET A 12 -37.14 37.70 -6.36
N ALA A 13 -36.97 37.11 -5.18
CA ALA A 13 -35.89 36.16 -4.97
C ALA A 13 -36.16 34.97 -5.91
N ALA A 14 -35.39 34.86 -6.98
CA ALA A 14 -35.32 33.61 -7.72
C ALA A 14 -34.74 32.58 -6.74
N SER A 15 -35.58 31.64 -6.30
CA SER A 15 -35.11 30.42 -5.66
C SER A 15 -34.26 29.70 -6.71
N ALA A 16 -32.94 29.80 -6.59
CA ALA A 16 -32.05 28.88 -7.27
C ALA A 16 -32.38 27.50 -6.71
N ASN A 17 -33.17 26.72 -7.45
CA ASN A 17 -33.32 25.30 -7.13
C ASN A 17 -31.93 24.70 -7.27
N ALA A 18 -31.40 24.12 -6.19
CA ALA A 18 -30.22 23.28 -6.29
C ALA A 18 -30.48 22.22 -7.39
N ALA A 19 -29.57 22.11 -8.35
CA ALA A 19 -29.70 21.15 -9.43
C ALA A 19 -29.75 19.74 -8.83
N SER A 20 -30.73 18.93 -9.24
CA SER A 20 -30.78 17.54 -8.80
C SER A 20 -29.67 16.71 -9.46
N LEU A 21 -29.33 15.55 -8.89
CA LEU A 21 -28.41 14.61 -9.52
C LEU A 21 -28.84 14.25 -10.96
N ALA A 22 -30.15 14.11 -11.22
CA ALA A 22 -30.66 13.83 -12.57
C ALA A 22 -30.46 15.02 -13.52
N ASP A 23 -30.54 16.26 -13.02
CA ASP A 23 -30.30 17.45 -13.82
C ASP A 23 -28.82 17.57 -14.19
N LEU A 24 -27.91 17.28 -13.25
CA LEU A 24 -26.46 17.35 -13.49
C LEU A 24 -25.95 16.16 -14.31
N CYS A 25 -26.43 14.95 -14.05
CA CYS A 25 -25.92 13.72 -14.64
C CYS A 25 -26.45 13.48 -16.07
N THR A 26 -26.04 14.35 -16.99
CA THR A 26 -26.32 14.23 -18.42
C THR A 26 -25.04 14.30 -19.21
N VAL A 27 -25.01 13.65 -20.38
CA VAL A 27 -23.85 13.68 -21.28
C VAL A 27 -23.44 15.13 -21.62
N SER A 28 -24.40 16.01 -21.87
CA SER A 28 -24.13 17.42 -22.20
C SER A 28 -23.48 18.18 -21.06
N ASN A 29 -23.90 17.93 -19.81
CA ASN A 29 -23.34 18.63 -18.65
C ASN A 29 -21.94 18.11 -18.31
N VAL A 30 -21.73 16.80 -18.37
CA VAL A 30 -20.38 16.22 -18.20
C VAL A 30 -19.45 16.74 -19.29
N GLN A 31 -19.88 16.79 -20.56
CA GLN A 31 -19.10 17.38 -21.66
C GLN A 31 -18.77 18.86 -21.43
N ALA A 32 -19.72 19.64 -20.92
CA ALA A 32 -19.51 21.06 -20.61
C ALA A 32 -18.59 21.29 -19.40
N ALA A 33 -18.50 20.30 -18.49
CA ALA A 33 -17.62 20.34 -17.33
C ALA A 33 -16.17 20.00 -17.67
N LEU A 34 -15.91 19.33 -18.80
CA LEU A 34 -14.56 18.97 -19.21
C LEU A 34 -13.68 20.22 -19.45
N PRO A 35 -12.40 20.20 -19.01
CA PRO A 35 -11.42 21.19 -19.40
C PRO A 35 -11.35 21.35 -20.93
N ALA A 36 -11.22 22.57 -21.42
CA ALA A 36 -11.04 22.80 -22.85
C ALA A 36 -9.67 22.27 -23.32
N ASN A 37 -9.60 21.67 -24.50
CA ASN A 37 -8.33 21.21 -25.08
C ASN A 37 -7.33 22.37 -25.20
N GLY A 38 -6.08 22.10 -24.82
CA GLY A 38 -5.03 23.12 -24.68
C GLY A 38 -4.92 23.72 -23.27
N THR A 39 -5.84 23.41 -22.35
CA THR A 39 -5.71 23.77 -20.93
C THR A 39 -4.70 22.87 -20.22
N LEU A 40 -4.81 21.55 -20.43
CA LEU A 40 -3.86 20.56 -19.94
C LEU A 40 -2.89 20.24 -21.09
N LEU A 41 -1.66 20.74 -21.01
CA LEU A 41 -0.68 20.57 -22.09
C LEU A 41 -0.35 19.09 -22.29
N GLY A 42 -0.44 18.63 -23.54
CA GLY A 42 -0.17 17.24 -23.92
C GLY A 42 -1.34 16.27 -23.71
N ILE A 43 -2.45 16.71 -23.10
CA ILE A 43 -3.67 15.93 -22.91
C ILE A 43 -4.80 16.55 -23.73
N GLU A 44 -5.42 15.75 -24.58
CA GLU A 44 -6.62 16.13 -25.34
C GLU A 44 -7.79 15.26 -24.92
N LEU A 45 -8.81 15.88 -24.34
CA LEU A 45 -10.04 15.21 -23.97
C LEU A 45 -10.86 14.92 -25.24
N LEU A 46 -11.60 13.81 -25.22
CA LEU A 46 -12.47 13.36 -26.30
C LEU A 46 -13.94 13.45 -25.86
N PRO A 47 -14.58 14.63 -25.89
CA PRO A 47 -15.97 14.80 -25.46
C PRO A 47 -16.96 13.84 -26.12
N SER A 48 -16.68 13.38 -27.35
CA SER A 48 -17.52 12.42 -28.06
C SER A 48 -17.61 11.03 -27.41
N THR A 49 -16.69 10.70 -26.49
CA THR A 49 -16.71 9.40 -25.78
C THR A 49 -17.47 9.47 -24.45
N VAL A 50 -17.98 10.65 -24.08
CA VAL A 50 -18.64 10.84 -22.80
C VAL A 50 -19.90 9.98 -22.68
N THR A 51 -19.98 9.23 -21.57
CA THR A 51 -21.22 8.63 -21.10
C THR A 51 -21.55 9.17 -19.71
N ALA A 52 -22.83 9.21 -19.36
CA ALA A 52 -23.31 9.65 -18.05
C ALA A 52 -24.61 8.94 -17.70
N ALA A 53 -24.71 8.38 -16.50
CA ALA A 53 -25.90 7.72 -15.98
C ALA A 53 -26.02 7.93 -14.48
N ALA A 54 -27.16 8.44 -14.03
CA ALA A 54 -27.45 8.55 -12.60
C ALA A 54 -27.69 7.15 -12.02
N VAL A 55 -27.02 6.86 -10.92
CA VAL A 55 -27.14 5.63 -10.13
C VAL A 55 -27.74 6.02 -8.79
N TYR A 56 -28.73 5.24 -8.32
CA TYR A 56 -29.43 5.51 -7.07
C TYR A 56 -29.35 4.32 -6.13
N ASN A 57 -29.13 4.60 -4.84
CA ASN A 57 -29.12 3.61 -3.76
C ASN A 57 -28.24 2.38 -4.06
N ALA A 58 -27.06 2.60 -4.65
CA ALA A 58 -26.10 1.54 -4.92
C ALA A 58 -25.13 1.40 -3.74
N SER A 59 -24.86 0.17 -3.34
CA SER A 59 -23.73 -0.11 -2.46
C SER A 59 -22.42 0.25 -3.17
N ALA A 60 -21.56 1.01 -2.50
CA ALA A 60 -20.18 1.25 -2.93
C ALA A 60 -19.21 0.59 -1.96
N GLY A 61 -18.14 -0.01 -2.48
CA GLY A 61 -17.19 -0.78 -1.67
C GLY A 61 -17.67 -2.20 -1.33
N MET A 62 -16.71 -3.10 -1.14
CA MET A 62 -16.97 -4.52 -0.86
C MET A 62 -17.48 -4.69 0.57
N GLY A 63 -18.67 -5.25 0.76
CA GLY A 63 -19.23 -5.54 2.08
C GLY A 63 -19.91 -4.36 2.79
N SER A 64 -19.94 -3.16 2.19
CA SER A 64 -20.69 -2.03 2.74
C SER A 64 -22.20 -2.25 2.62
N THR A 65 -22.94 -1.86 3.67
CA THR A 65 -24.41 -1.79 3.66
C THR A 65 -24.92 -0.38 3.39
N GLU A 66 -24.03 0.61 3.35
CA GLU A 66 -24.37 1.98 2.98
C GLU A 66 -24.64 2.07 1.49
N THR A 67 -25.55 2.93 1.12
CA THR A 67 -25.96 3.12 -0.27
C THR A 67 -25.82 4.57 -0.67
N TYR A 68 -25.26 4.80 -1.84
CA TYR A 68 -24.99 6.13 -2.37
C TYR A 68 -25.77 6.36 -3.66
N SER A 69 -26.11 7.61 -3.93
CA SER A 69 -26.59 8.06 -5.23
C SER A 69 -25.53 8.94 -5.86
N TYR A 70 -25.21 8.69 -7.13
CA TYR A 70 -24.10 9.36 -7.81
C TYR A 70 -24.28 9.34 -9.33
N CYS A 71 -23.55 10.20 -10.04
CA CYS A 71 -23.43 10.17 -11.48
C CYS A 71 -22.26 9.29 -11.88
N ASN A 72 -22.54 8.17 -12.54
CA ASN A 72 -21.52 7.34 -13.17
C ASN A 72 -21.24 7.91 -14.57
N ALA A 73 -20.03 8.39 -14.80
CA ALA A 73 -19.61 8.94 -16.07
C ALA A 73 -18.34 8.29 -16.59
N THR A 74 -18.18 8.28 -17.90
CA THR A 74 -16.91 7.93 -18.55
C THR A 74 -16.51 9.02 -19.52
N VAL A 75 -15.21 9.18 -19.73
CA VAL A 75 -14.64 10.01 -20.80
C VAL A 75 -13.30 9.39 -21.19
N SER A 76 -12.79 9.72 -22.37
CA SER A 76 -11.46 9.30 -22.80
C SER A 76 -10.61 10.51 -23.12
N TYR A 77 -9.30 10.37 -22.96
CA TYR A 77 -8.32 11.34 -23.43
C TYR A 77 -7.24 10.66 -24.28
N THR A 78 -6.47 11.46 -25.00
CA THR A 78 -5.30 11.03 -25.77
C THR A 78 -4.11 11.93 -25.44
N HIS A 79 -2.91 11.38 -25.53
CA HIS A 79 -1.70 12.18 -25.49
C HIS A 79 -1.40 12.75 -26.88
N THR A 80 -1.23 14.07 -26.97
CA THR A 80 -0.93 14.75 -28.24
C THR A 80 0.27 14.09 -28.93
N GLY A 81 0.03 13.47 -30.09
CA GLY A 81 1.07 12.83 -30.90
C GLY A 81 1.39 11.37 -30.56
N LYS A 82 0.78 10.75 -29.53
CA LYS A 82 0.94 9.31 -29.25
C LYS A 82 -0.13 8.44 -29.90
N GLY A 83 -1.34 8.97 -30.11
CA GLY A 83 -2.43 8.25 -30.76
C GLY A 83 -3.07 7.13 -29.91
N ASP A 84 -2.79 7.15 -28.60
CA ASP A 84 -3.47 6.34 -27.59
C ASP A 84 -4.88 6.88 -27.30
N VAL A 85 -5.74 6.04 -26.74
CA VAL A 85 -7.06 6.45 -26.24
C VAL A 85 -7.21 5.83 -24.86
N ILE A 86 -7.31 6.67 -23.83
CA ILE A 86 -7.29 6.26 -22.44
C ILE A 86 -8.65 6.53 -21.82
N PRO A 87 -9.52 5.51 -21.68
CA PRO A 87 -10.74 5.60 -20.88
C PRO A 87 -10.48 5.89 -19.40
N ILE A 88 -11.26 6.82 -18.86
CA ILE A 88 -11.40 7.05 -17.42
C ILE A 88 -12.86 6.91 -17.02
N LYS A 89 -13.07 6.41 -15.80
CA LYS A 89 -14.36 6.37 -15.11
C LYS A 89 -14.36 7.47 -14.06
N LEU A 90 -15.51 8.11 -13.86
CA LEU A 90 -15.72 9.19 -12.89
C LEU A 90 -17.02 8.91 -12.13
N ALA A 91 -16.99 9.06 -10.81
CA ALA A 91 -18.18 9.05 -9.97
C ALA A 91 -18.31 10.41 -9.29
N PHE A 92 -19.45 11.08 -9.52
CA PHE A 92 -19.79 12.34 -8.86
C PHE A 92 -20.94 12.09 -7.88
N PRO A 93 -20.76 12.22 -6.55
CA PRO A 93 -21.84 12.01 -5.58
C PRO A 93 -23.07 12.90 -5.84
N ASP A 94 -24.21 12.55 -5.24
CA ASP A 94 -25.38 13.43 -5.25
C ASP A 94 -24.96 14.85 -4.79
N PRO A 95 -25.46 15.93 -5.42
CA PRO A 95 -25.16 17.29 -4.99
C PRO A 95 -25.41 17.57 -3.51
N SER A 96 -26.32 16.85 -2.85
CA SER A 96 -26.51 16.97 -1.38
C SER A 96 -25.38 16.37 -0.55
N ASP A 97 -24.62 15.45 -1.12
CA ASP A 97 -23.61 14.64 -0.43
C ASP A 97 -22.18 15.09 -0.80
N PHE A 98 -22.03 15.98 -1.78
CA PHE A 98 -20.73 16.47 -2.23
C PHE A 98 -20.12 17.48 -1.25
N GLU A 99 -18.93 17.16 -0.73
CA GLU A 99 -18.24 17.91 0.31
C GLU A 99 -17.02 18.71 -0.22
N ASN A 100 -17.02 19.07 -1.52
CA ASN A 100 -15.89 19.72 -2.18
C ASN A 100 -14.58 18.91 -2.15
N ARG A 101 -14.68 17.58 -2.31
CA ARG A 101 -13.54 16.67 -2.27
C ARG A 101 -13.34 15.95 -3.59
N TRP A 102 -12.09 15.69 -3.92
CA TRP A 102 -11.63 14.79 -4.97
C TRP A 102 -10.83 13.66 -4.33
N TYR A 103 -11.09 12.41 -4.72
CA TYR A 103 -10.50 11.24 -4.12
C TYR A 103 -9.96 10.27 -5.18
N LEU A 104 -8.79 9.68 -4.92
CA LEU A 104 -8.31 8.49 -5.61
C LEU A 104 -8.05 7.35 -4.62
N ALA A 105 -8.46 6.16 -5.02
CA ALA A 105 -8.02 4.92 -4.40
C ALA A 105 -6.76 4.41 -5.10
N GLY A 106 -5.85 3.86 -4.31
CA GLY A 106 -4.74 3.07 -4.81
C GLY A 106 -5.15 1.65 -5.20
N GLY A 107 -4.30 1.00 -5.97
CA GLY A 107 -4.42 -0.37 -6.40
C GLY A 107 -3.76 -1.38 -5.45
N GLY A 108 -3.35 -2.53 -6.00
CA GLY A 108 -2.69 -3.61 -5.28
C GLY A 108 -1.97 -4.58 -6.24
N GLY A 109 -0.82 -5.08 -5.81
CA GLY A 109 0.06 -5.88 -6.67
C GLY A 109 0.48 -5.10 -7.91
N PHE A 110 0.23 -5.65 -9.09
CA PHE A 110 0.48 -4.98 -10.37
C PHE A 110 -0.75 -4.28 -10.96
N SER A 111 -1.82 -4.08 -10.18
CA SER A 111 -3.06 -3.47 -10.66
C SER A 111 -3.28 -2.12 -10.01
N ILE A 112 -3.61 -1.10 -10.81
CA ILE A 112 -4.18 0.16 -10.29
C ILE A 112 -5.67 -0.05 -9.96
N SER A 113 -6.26 0.84 -9.15
CA SER A 113 -7.70 0.76 -8.86
C SER A 113 -8.54 0.92 -10.14
N SER A 114 -9.51 0.01 -10.31
CA SER A 114 -10.48 0.02 -11.41
C SER A 114 -11.87 0.52 -11.00
N ASP A 115 -12.04 0.79 -9.69
CA ASP A 115 -13.27 1.27 -9.06
C ASP A 115 -13.19 2.80 -8.87
N ALA A 116 -14.17 3.50 -9.45
CA ALA A 116 -14.29 4.95 -9.34
C ALA A 116 -15.18 5.39 -8.18
N THR A 117 -15.67 4.48 -7.33
CA THR A 117 -16.69 4.79 -6.30
C THR A 117 -16.13 4.95 -4.88
N GLY A 118 -14.83 4.75 -4.67
CA GLY A 118 -14.21 4.79 -3.34
C GLY A 118 -14.36 6.13 -2.60
N GLY A 119 -14.57 7.23 -3.32
CA GLY A 119 -14.74 8.56 -2.71
C GLY A 119 -16.14 8.84 -2.15
N LEU A 120 -17.16 8.03 -2.50
CA LEU A 120 -18.56 8.35 -2.20
C LEU A 120 -18.85 8.41 -0.70
N ALA A 121 -18.25 7.51 0.09
CA ALA A 121 -18.38 7.49 1.55
C ALA A 121 -17.88 8.78 2.23
N TYR A 122 -17.00 9.53 1.54
CA TYR A 122 -16.38 10.75 2.04
C TYR A 122 -16.96 12.01 1.39
N GLY A 123 -18.06 11.89 0.64
CA GLY A 123 -18.64 13.00 -0.11
C GLY A 123 -17.72 13.52 -1.22
N ALA A 124 -16.83 12.67 -1.74
CA ALA A 124 -15.84 13.04 -2.74
C ALA A 124 -16.24 12.56 -4.14
N ALA A 125 -16.03 13.42 -5.14
CA ALA A 125 -15.92 12.95 -6.51
C ALA A 125 -14.65 12.10 -6.65
N SER A 126 -14.68 11.07 -7.47
CA SER A 126 -13.56 10.13 -7.62
C SER A 126 -13.48 9.57 -9.03
N GLY A 127 -12.38 8.88 -9.34
CA GLY A 127 -12.15 8.31 -10.65
C GLY A 127 -11.26 7.08 -10.67
N ALA A 128 -11.26 6.40 -11.80
CA ALA A 128 -10.37 5.29 -12.14
C ALA A 128 -9.93 5.42 -13.61
N THR A 129 -8.77 4.87 -13.97
CA THR A 129 -8.17 5.04 -15.31
C THR A 129 -7.74 3.70 -15.90
N SER A 130 -7.81 3.55 -17.22
CA SER A 130 -7.26 2.39 -17.92
C SER A 130 -5.74 2.50 -18.17
N ALA A 131 -5.12 3.62 -17.79
CA ALA A 131 -3.68 3.88 -17.81
C ALA A 131 -2.97 3.63 -19.16
N GLY A 132 -3.71 3.62 -20.28
CA GLY A 132 -3.16 3.43 -21.62
C GLY A 132 -2.68 2.00 -21.93
N TYR A 133 -2.86 1.05 -21.01
CA TYR A 133 -2.59 -0.37 -21.21
C TYR A 133 -3.78 -1.28 -20.92
N ASP A 134 -4.98 -0.69 -20.84
CA ASP A 134 -6.26 -1.36 -20.55
C ASP A 134 -6.33 -1.93 -19.13
N ALA A 135 -5.92 -1.14 -18.13
CA ALA A 135 -5.85 -1.51 -16.72
C ALA A 135 -7.19 -1.91 -16.06
N PHE A 136 -8.32 -1.72 -16.76
CA PHE A 136 -9.61 -2.24 -16.30
C PHE A 136 -9.78 -3.74 -16.57
N ASP A 137 -9.01 -4.28 -17.50
CA ASP A 137 -9.09 -5.66 -17.96
C ASP A 137 -7.78 -6.44 -17.71
N TYR A 138 -6.67 -5.74 -17.49
CA TYR A 138 -5.33 -6.33 -17.32
C TYR A 138 -4.56 -5.72 -16.16
N SER A 139 -3.69 -6.51 -15.54
CA SER A 139 -2.67 -6.01 -14.64
C SER A 139 -1.41 -5.59 -15.42
N TYR A 140 -0.55 -4.79 -14.78
CA TYR A 140 0.64 -4.24 -15.41
C TYR A 140 1.69 -5.31 -15.77
N ASP A 141 1.83 -6.39 -15.00
CA ASP A 141 2.71 -7.53 -15.31
C ASP A 141 2.38 -8.22 -16.64
N GLU A 142 1.13 -8.15 -17.09
CA GLU A 142 0.71 -8.66 -18.41
C GLU A 142 1.10 -7.72 -19.55
N LYS A 143 1.44 -6.46 -19.23
CA LYS A 143 1.67 -5.37 -20.21
C LYS A 143 3.07 -4.78 -20.14
N VAL A 144 3.90 -5.19 -19.18
CA VAL A 144 5.27 -4.70 -18.98
C VAL A 144 6.17 -4.99 -20.18
N LEU A 145 5.91 -6.05 -20.97
CA LEU A 145 6.66 -6.39 -22.18
C LEU A 145 5.78 -6.38 -23.44
N TYR A 146 6.35 -6.00 -24.59
CA TYR A 146 5.68 -6.14 -25.90
C TYR A 146 5.74 -7.57 -26.49
N GLY A 147 6.13 -8.57 -25.70
CA GLY A 147 6.31 -9.96 -26.14
C GLY A 147 7.56 -10.24 -26.98
N ASN A 148 8.28 -9.20 -27.44
CA ASN A 148 9.59 -9.30 -28.09
C ASN A 148 10.76 -9.15 -27.10
N GLY A 149 10.48 -9.17 -25.78
CA GLY A 149 11.44 -8.94 -24.71
C GLY A 149 11.82 -7.47 -24.48
N SER A 150 11.18 -6.51 -25.18
CA SER A 150 11.35 -5.08 -24.88
C SER A 150 10.27 -4.59 -23.91
N ILE A 151 10.68 -3.69 -23.03
CA ILE A 151 9.82 -3.07 -22.03
C ILE A 151 8.85 -2.10 -22.71
N ASN A 152 7.58 -2.20 -22.32
CA ASN A 152 6.55 -1.22 -22.63
C ASN A 152 6.64 -0.05 -21.66
N TRP A 153 7.55 0.89 -21.96
CA TRP A 153 7.81 2.04 -21.09
C TRP A 153 6.60 2.95 -20.88
N ASP A 154 5.69 3.06 -21.86
CA ASP A 154 4.46 3.84 -21.68
C ASP A 154 3.59 3.22 -20.59
N ALA A 155 3.40 1.89 -20.59
CA ALA A 155 2.70 1.20 -19.50
C ALA A 155 3.46 1.31 -18.17
N THR A 156 4.79 1.19 -18.20
CA THR A 156 5.63 1.33 -17.01
C THR A 156 5.46 2.69 -16.33
N TYR A 157 5.54 3.78 -17.08
CA TYR A 157 5.36 5.13 -16.52
C TYR A 157 3.91 5.38 -16.08
N ALA A 158 2.94 4.85 -16.82
CA ALA A 158 1.53 4.94 -16.49
C ALA A 158 1.21 4.27 -15.14
N PHE A 159 1.65 3.03 -14.93
CA PHE A 159 1.52 2.31 -13.67
C PHE A 159 2.34 2.97 -12.54
N ALA A 160 3.54 3.46 -12.86
CA ALA A 160 4.43 4.04 -11.86
C ALA A 160 3.89 5.34 -11.25
N TYR A 161 3.45 6.29 -12.08
CA TYR A 161 3.04 7.61 -11.59
C TYR A 161 2.18 8.46 -12.53
N THR A 162 2.24 8.30 -13.86
CA THR A 162 1.60 9.30 -14.76
C THR A 162 0.08 9.15 -14.78
N ALA A 163 -0.46 7.93 -14.82
CA ALA A 163 -1.88 7.72 -15.02
C ALA A 163 -2.74 8.30 -13.89
N LEU A 164 -2.31 8.16 -12.64
CA LEU A 164 -3.03 8.67 -11.47
C LEU A 164 -2.88 10.20 -11.33
N GLY A 165 -1.71 10.75 -11.66
CA GLY A 165 -1.49 12.20 -11.68
C GLY A 165 -2.31 12.89 -12.77
N GLU A 166 -2.36 12.30 -13.96
CA GLU A 166 -3.19 12.77 -15.08
C GLU A 166 -4.68 12.67 -14.76
N LEU A 167 -5.13 11.56 -14.17
CA LEU A 167 -6.49 11.39 -13.70
C LEU A 167 -6.87 12.48 -12.69
N THR A 168 -5.97 12.87 -11.80
CA THR A 168 -6.17 13.98 -10.86
C THR A 168 -6.28 15.33 -11.55
N LYS A 169 -5.35 15.63 -12.48
CA LYS A 169 -5.34 16.87 -13.27
C LYS A 169 -6.57 17.03 -14.16
N ILE A 170 -7.18 15.93 -14.60
CA ILE A 170 -8.44 15.94 -15.36
C ILE A 170 -9.65 16.00 -14.41
N GLY A 171 -9.66 15.17 -13.37
CA GLY A 171 -10.79 14.95 -12.48
C GLY A 171 -11.14 16.17 -11.62
N LYS A 172 -10.14 16.85 -11.05
CA LYS A 172 -10.35 18.06 -10.22
C LYS A 172 -11.09 19.17 -10.96
N PRO A 173 -10.60 19.69 -12.11
CA PRO A 173 -11.33 20.74 -12.83
C PRO A 173 -12.65 20.24 -13.43
N THR A 174 -12.76 18.97 -13.80
CA THR A 174 -14.05 18.40 -14.24
C THR A 174 -15.07 18.41 -13.11
N THR A 175 -14.66 18.07 -11.89
CA THR A 175 -15.50 18.18 -10.68
C THR A 175 -15.96 19.62 -10.44
N GLN A 176 -15.05 20.61 -10.58
CA GLN A 176 -15.42 22.03 -10.47
C GLN A 176 -16.50 22.41 -11.49
N GLY A 177 -16.33 22.01 -12.75
CA GLY A 177 -17.29 22.27 -13.81
C GLY A 177 -18.64 21.57 -13.58
N PHE A 178 -18.62 20.32 -13.12
CA PHE A 178 -19.81 19.48 -12.95
C PHE A 178 -20.76 20.05 -11.88
N TYR A 179 -20.22 20.52 -10.76
CA TYR A 179 -20.99 21.16 -9.69
C TYR A 179 -21.12 22.68 -9.84
N ALA A 180 -20.68 23.25 -10.97
CA ALA A 180 -20.68 24.69 -11.24
C ALA A 180 -20.02 25.52 -10.12
N LEU A 181 -18.92 25.01 -9.56
CA LEU A 181 -18.16 25.68 -8.52
C LEU A 181 -17.43 26.91 -9.07
N THR A 182 -17.25 27.92 -8.24
CA THR A 182 -16.42 29.08 -8.61
C THR A 182 -14.94 28.69 -8.60
N THR A 183 -14.11 29.40 -9.37
CA THR A 183 -12.65 29.14 -9.42
C THR A 183 -11.94 29.29 -8.08
N ASP A 184 -12.53 30.05 -7.16
CA ASP A 184 -11.98 30.28 -5.81
C ASP A 184 -12.44 29.19 -4.81
N THR A 185 -13.34 28.29 -5.22
CA THR A 185 -13.76 27.15 -4.42
C THR A 185 -12.65 26.11 -4.38
N LYS A 186 -12.11 25.87 -3.18
CA LYS A 186 -11.12 24.80 -2.95
C LYS A 186 -11.79 23.44 -3.13
N ILE A 187 -11.17 22.58 -3.94
CA ILE A 187 -11.42 21.14 -3.93
C ILE A 187 -10.27 20.48 -3.19
N TYR A 188 -10.57 19.87 -2.04
CA TYR A 188 -9.57 19.09 -1.30
C TYR A 188 -9.29 17.78 -2.01
N THR A 189 -8.01 17.45 -2.17
CA THR A 189 -7.60 16.25 -2.92
C THR A 189 -6.97 15.22 -2.01
N TYR A 190 -7.57 14.03 -2.01
CA TYR A 190 -7.19 12.91 -1.15
C TYR A 190 -6.75 11.70 -1.95
N PHE A 191 -5.80 10.96 -1.38
CA PHE A 191 -5.39 9.65 -1.85
C PHE A 191 -5.39 8.66 -0.68
N GLU A 192 -5.83 7.43 -0.94
CA GLU A 192 -5.67 6.33 0.01
C GLU A 192 -5.33 5.02 -0.69
N GLY A 193 -4.33 4.32 -0.19
CA GLY A 193 -3.98 2.99 -0.66
C GLY A 193 -3.05 2.27 0.30
N CYS A 194 -3.02 0.95 0.20
CA CYS A 194 -2.11 0.09 0.95
C CYS A 194 -1.34 -0.84 -0.01
N SER A 195 -0.14 -1.30 0.37
CA SER A 195 0.71 -2.15 -0.49
C SER A 195 1.22 -1.38 -1.72
N ASP A 196 0.99 -1.88 -2.93
CA ASP A 196 1.24 -1.08 -4.15
C ASP A 196 0.42 0.20 -4.17
N GLY A 197 -0.83 0.19 -3.67
CA GLY A 197 -1.59 1.43 -3.46
C GLY A 197 -0.88 2.40 -2.52
N GLY A 198 -0.16 1.91 -1.50
CA GLY A 198 0.69 2.74 -0.65
C GLY A 198 1.88 3.32 -1.41
N ARG A 199 2.51 2.52 -2.29
CA ARG A 199 3.56 2.99 -3.21
C ARG A 199 3.01 4.04 -4.17
N GLU A 200 1.86 3.80 -4.81
CA GLU A 200 1.19 4.74 -5.69
C GLU A 200 0.94 6.07 -4.99
N GLY A 201 0.39 6.06 -3.76
CA GLY A 201 0.18 7.27 -2.97
C GLY A 201 1.47 8.03 -2.72
N MET A 202 2.54 7.33 -2.33
CA MET A 202 3.86 7.94 -2.12
C MET A 202 4.49 8.43 -3.43
N SER A 203 4.24 7.75 -4.54
CA SER A 203 4.65 8.17 -5.88
C SER A 203 3.97 9.48 -6.29
N GLN A 204 2.67 9.61 -5.97
CA GLN A 204 1.95 10.86 -6.16
C GLN A 204 2.50 11.98 -5.27
N VAL A 205 2.81 11.71 -4.00
CA VAL A 205 3.45 12.71 -3.10
C VAL A 205 4.80 13.18 -3.66
N GLN A 206 5.63 12.27 -4.16
CA GLN A 206 6.97 12.58 -4.68
C GLN A 206 6.96 13.35 -6.02
N ARG A 207 5.95 13.12 -6.88
CA ARG A 207 5.96 13.58 -8.28
C ARG A 207 4.87 14.58 -8.64
N TRP A 208 3.79 14.56 -7.89
CA TRP A 208 2.59 15.38 -8.10
C TRP A 208 2.14 16.01 -6.77
N GLY A 209 3.06 16.19 -5.82
CA GLY A 209 2.74 16.59 -4.45
C GLY A 209 1.89 17.85 -4.35
N GLU A 210 2.05 18.80 -5.27
CA GLU A 210 1.24 20.01 -5.31
C GLU A 210 -0.26 19.78 -5.61
N GLU A 211 -0.64 18.60 -6.09
CA GLU A 211 -2.02 18.26 -6.38
C GLU A 211 -2.79 17.69 -5.19
N TYR A 212 -2.10 17.26 -4.13
CA TYR A 212 -2.69 16.53 -3.01
C TYR A 212 -2.66 17.35 -1.72
N ASP A 213 -3.78 17.35 -1.00
CA ASP A 213 -3.90 17.96 0.32
C ASP A 213 -3.71 16.93 1.44
N GLY A 214 -4.16 15.69 1.22
CA GLY A 214 -4.06 14.60 2.19
C GLY A 214 -3.77 13.25 1.54
N VAL A 215 -2.80 12.50 2.06
CA VAL A 215 -2.46 11.16 1.56
C VAL A 215 -2.39 10.17 2.72
N VAL A 216 -3.11 9.06 2.58
CA VAL A 216 -3.01 7.87 3.43
C VAL A 216 -2.24 6.79 2.68
N ALA A 217 -1.06 6.43 3.18
CA ALA A 217 -0.20 5.42 2.57
C ALA A 217 0.03 4.28 3.57
N GLY A 218 -0.58 3.11 3.31
CA GLY A 218 -0.39 1.90 4.10
C GLY A 218 0.66 0.97 3.49
N ALA A 219 1.52 0.39 4.31
CA ALA A 219 2.55 -0.59 3.92
C ALA A 219 3.15 -0.38 2.51
N PRO A 220 3.81 0.76 2.22
CA PRO A 220 4.14 1.11 0.83
C PRO A 220 5.29 0.25 0.25
N ALA A 221 5.12 -0.24 -0.97
CA ALA A 221 6.13 -0.99 -1.73
C ALA A 221 7.22 -0.07 -2.37
N PHE A 222 7.90 0.74 -1.55
CA PHE A 222 8.82 1.80 -2.02
C PHE A 222 9.94 1.31 -2.96
N ARG A 223 10.76 0.38 -2.45
CA ARG A 223 11.98 -0.15 -3.09
C ARG A 223 11.61 -1.33 -3.97
N PHE A 224 10.76 -1.07 -4.96
CA PHE A 224 9.99 -2.09 -5.67
C PHE A 224 10.84 -3.28 -6.14
N ALA A 225 12.00 -3.04 -6.77
CA ALA A 225 12.87 -4.12 -7.23
C ALA A 225 13.44 -4.97 -6.09
N GLN A 226 13.94 -4.32 -5.04
CA GLN A 226 14.50 -4.98 -3.89
C GLN A 226 13.43 -5.78 -3.16
N GLN A 227 12.25 -5.18 -2.97
CA GLN A 227 11.09 -5.81 -2.38
C GLN A 227 10.68 -7.08 -3.16
N GLN A 228 10.47 -6.97 -4.47
CA GLN A 228 10.02 -8.14 -5.24
C GLN A 228 11.07 -9.26 -5.24
N VAL A 229 12.35 -8.95 -5.44
CA VAL A 229 13.40 -9.97 -5.38
C VAL A 229 13.54 -10.56 -3.97
N HIS A 230 13.20 -9.82 -2.91
CA HIS A 230 13.26 -10.32 -1.54
C HIS A 230 12.30 -11.49 -1.30
N HIS A 231 11.16 -11.56 -1.98
CA HIS A 231 10.27 -12.72 -1.91
C HIS A 231 10.91 -14.02 -2.43
N VAL A 232 11.99 -13.95 -3.22
CA VAL A 232 12.77 -15.13 -3.66
C VAL A 232 13.81 -15.56 -2.61
N TYR A 233 14.11 -14.70 -1.65
CA TYR A 233 15.19 -14.92 -0.69
C TYR A 233 14.95 -16.15 0.20
N PRO A 234 13.78 -16.36 0.84
CA PRO A 234 13.58 -17.52 1.71
C PRO A 234 13.74 -18.86 0.97
N ALA A 235 13.10 -19.00 -0.20
CA ALA A 235 13.29 -20.15 -1.09
C ALA A 235 14.76 -20.35 -1.53
N THR A 236 15.53 -19.26 -1.68
CA THR A 236 16.98 -19.34 -1.94
C THR A 236 17.76 -19.86 -0.73
N VAL A 237 17.35 -19.54 0.50
CA VAL A 237 17.96 -20.11 1.72
C VAL A 237 17.75 -21.62 1.74
N GLU A 238 16.53 -22.10 1.48
CA GLU A 238 16.21 -23.53 1.40
C GLU A 238 17.08 -24.23 0.33
N GLN A 239 17.14 -23.66 -0.86
CA GLN A 239 17.92 -24.20 -1.98
C GLN A 239 19.42 -24.28 -1.67
N VAL A 240 19.99 -23.23 -1.06
CA VAL A 240 21.44 -23.17 -0.74
C VAL A 240 21.80 -24.14 0.39
N THR A 241 20.91 -24.30 1.37
CA THR A 241 21.12 -25.23 2.49
C THR A 241 20.80 -26.68 2.12
N GLY A 242 19.96 -26.90 1.09
CA GLY A 242 19.44 -28.20 0.73
C GLY A 242 18.42 -28.74 1.73
N TYR A 243 17.75 -27.84 2.47
CA TYR A 243 16.79 -28.17 3.50
C TYR A 243 15.47 -27.43 3.25
N PHE A 244 14.37 -28.19 3.19
CA PHE A 244 13.01 -27.71 2.99
C PHE A 244 12.22 -28.00 4.27
N PRO A 245 12.01 -27.01 5.15
CA PRO A 245 11.33 -27.20 6.43
C PRO A 245 9.88 -27.62 6.24
N GLU A 246 9.35 -28.42 7.16
CA GLU A 246 7.91 -28.65 7.20
C GLU A 246 7.20 -27.33 7.57
N PRO A 247 6.15 -26.88 6.85
CA PRO A 247 5.44 -25.64 7.18
C PRO A 247 4.95 -25.60 8.65
N CYS A 248 4.54 -26.74 9.21
CA CYS A 248 4.13 -26.83 10.61
C CYS A 248 5.27 -26.58 11.60
N ALA A 249 6.52 -26.85 11.23
CA ALA A 249 7.69 -26.52 12.03
C ALA A 249 7.92 -25.00 12.03
N LEU A 250 7.76 -24.34 10.88
CA LEU A 250 7.81 -22.87 10.78
C LEU A 250 6.68 -22.21 11.56
N ASP A 251 5.44 -22.70 11.43
CA ASP A 251 4.29 -22.27 12.23
C ASP A 251 4.59 -22.39 13.73
N LYS A 252 5.21 -23.49 14.15
CA LYS A 252 5.60 -23.69 15.55
C LYS A 252 6.64 -22.67 15.99
N ILE A 253 7.61 -22.33 15.14
CA ILE A 253 8.62 -21.29 15.43
C ILE A 253 7.94 -19.93 15.59
N VAL A 254 7.06 -19.54 14.67
CA VAL A 254 6.34 -18.27 14.72
C VAL A 254 5.51 -18.17 16.00
N ASN A 255 4.68 -19.19 16.29
CA ASN A 255 3.84 -19.21 17.50
C ASN A 255 4.66 -19.20 18.81
N ALA A 256 5.74 -19.97 18.89
CA ALA A 256 6.61 -19.98 20.06
C ALA A 256 7.37 -18.65 20.23
N THR A 257 7.67 -17.97 19.12
CA THR A 257 8.27 -16.63 19.14
C THR A 257 7.27 -15.60 19.67
N ILE A 258 6.03 -15.62 19.18
CA ILE A 258 4.95 -14.76 19.69
C ILE A 258 4.76 -14.99 21.19
N GLU A 259 4.62 -16.24 21.64
CA GLU A 259 4.47 -16.57 23.06
C GLU A 259 5.64 -16.07 23.93
N ALA A 260 6.87 -16.15 23.42
CA ALA A 260 8.05 -15.70 24.16
C ALA A 260 8.21 -14.17 24.19
N CYS A 261 7.77 -13.49 23.14
CA CYS A 261 8.00 -12.06 22.95
C CYS A 261 6.83 -11.16 23.34
N ASP A 262 5.60 -11.68 23.37
CA ASP A 262 4.38 -10.98 23.80
C ASP A 262 4.59 -10.23 25.14
N PRO A 263 5.11 -10.85 26.22
CA PRO A 263 5.33 -10.15 27.50
C PRO A 263 6.31 -8.96 27.49
N LEU A 264 7.09 -8.76 26.43
CA LEU A 264 8.20 -7.79 26.41
C LEU A 264 7.73 -6.34 26.36
N ASP A 265 6.52 -6.08 25.88
CA ASP A 265 5.91 -4.75 25.88
C ASP A 265 5.18 -4.40 27.20
N GLY A 266 5.19 -5.32 28.17
CA GLY A 266 4.55 -5.15 29.47
C GLY A 266 3.11 -5.66 29.55
N ARG A 267 2.56 -6.21 28.46
CA ARG A 267 1.25 -6.87 28.39
C ARG A 267 1.42 -8.31 27.88
N THR A 268 0.45 -9.17 28.16
CA THR A 268 0.40 -10.53 27.61
C THR A 268 -0.96 -10.72 26.97
N ASP A 269 -1.06 -10.38 25.68
CA ASP A 269 -2.29 -10.38 24.90
C ASP A 269 -2.18 -11.18 23.58
N GLY A 270 -1.06 -11.86 23.36
CA GLY A 270 -0.78 -12.63 22.17
C GLY A 270 -0.26 -11.79 21.00
N VAL A 271 0.19 -10.55 21.26
CA VAL A 271 0.69 -9.63 20.24
C VAL A 271 2.11 -9.22 20.56
N ILE A 272 3.00 -9.24 19.57
CA ILE A 272 4.32 -8.65 19.71
C ILE A 272 4.21 -7.15 19.37
N SER A 273 3.98 -6.29 20.36
CA SER A 273 3.93 -4.83 20.11
C SER A 273 5.30 -4.16 20.08
N ARG A 274 6.35 -4.94 20.38
CA ARG A 274 7.75 -4.52 20.45
C ARG A 274 8.65 -5.55 19.79
N THR A 275 8.57 -5.67 18.46
CA THR A 275 9.46 -6.58 17.71
C THR A 275 10.94 -6.20 17.86
N ASP A 276 11.24 -4.94 18.17
CA ASP A 276 12.57 -4.49 18.59
C ASP A 276 13.05 -5.20 19.86
N LEU A 277 12.22 -5.25 20.90
CA LEU A 277 12.60 -5.93 22.15
C LEU A 277 12.70 -7.43 21.92
N CYS A 278 11.83 -8.01 21.09
CA CYS A 278 11.92 -9.41 20.69
C CYS A 278 13.28 -9.70 20.02
N LYS A 279 13.64 -8.90 19.00
CA LYS A 279 14.92 -9.02 18.29
C LYS A 279 16.13 -8.87 19.21
N LEU A 280 16.06 -7.99 20.20
CA LEU A 280 17.17 -7.74 21.14
C LEU A 280 17.31 -8.79 22.24
N ASN A 281 16.21 -9.44 22.65
CA ASN A 281 16.18 -10.25 23.88
C ASN A 281 15.84 -11.73 23.65
N PHE A 282 15.31 -12.10 22.48
CA PHE A 282 14.90 -13.46 22.18
C PHE A 282 15.91 -14.19 21.28
N ASN A 283 16.12 -15.47 21.55
CA ASN A 283 17.04 -16.32 20.78
C ASN A 283 16.26 -17.52 20.24
N LEU A 284 16.05 -17.56 18.92
CA LEU A 284 15.27 -18.61 18.25
C LEU A 284 15.77 -20.04 18.54
N THR A 285 17.06 -20.21 18.85
CA THR A 285 17.62 -21.53 19.20
C THR A 285 17.01 -22.14 20.46
N SER A 286 16.33 -21.36 21.31
CA SER A 286 15.59 -21.90 22.45
C SER A 286 14.35 -22.71 22.07
N ILE A 287 13.90 -22.65 20.81
CA ILE A 287 12.73 -23.38 20.30
C ILE A 287 13.11 -24.82 19.86
N ILE A 288 14.40 -25.09 19.62
CA ILE A 288 14.88 -26.41 19.18
C ILE A 288 14.42 -27.50 20.15
N GLY A 289 13.82 -28.56 19.61
CA GLY A 289 13.30 -29.70 20.35
C GLY A 289 11.85 -29.56 20.81
N GLN A 290 11.21 -28.40 20.64
CA GLN A 290 9.77 -28.27 20.92
C GLN A 290 8.95 -29.08 19.92
N SER A 291 7.96 -29.83 20.42
CA SER A 291 7.08 -30.64 19.58
C SER A 291 6.06 -29.80 18.82
N TYR A 292 5.72 -30.21 17.60
CA TYR A 292 4.65 -29.66 16.81
C TYR A 292 3.78 -30.76 16.20
N TYR A 293 2.54 -30.42 15.90
CA TYR A 293 1.62 -31.29 15.18
C TYR A 293 0.64 -30.45 14.36
N CYS A 294 0.51 -30.78 13.08
CA CYS A 294 -0.52 -30.25 12.20
C CYS A 294 -1.28 -31.40 11.55
N ALA A 295 -2.61 -31.30 11.54
CA ALA A 295 -3.45 -32.26 10.85
C ALA A 295 -3.24 -32.15 9.32
N ALA A 296 -3.52 -33.25 8.61
CA ALA A 296 -3.48 -33.23 7.15
C ALA A 296 -4.47 -32.18 6.61
N THR A 297 -4.03 -31.41 5.63
CA THR A 297 -4.85 -30.38 4.97
C THR A 297 -5.05 -30.73 3.51
N THR A 298 -6.19 -30.33 2.95
CA THR A 298 -6.43 -30.43 1.51
C THR A 298 -6.79 -29.04 1.03
N SER A 299 -5.89 -28.45 0.26
CA SER A 299 -6.11 -27.17 -0.39
C SER A 299 -6.57 -27.42 -1.83
N SER A 300 -7.75 -26.91 -2.16
CA SER A 300 -8.19 -26.78 -3.54
C SER A 300 -7.91 -25.35 -4.00
N SER A 301 -6.88 -25.16 -4.83
CA SER A 301 -6.72 -23.88 -5.51
C SER A 301 -7.78 -23.79 -6.61
N LEU A 302 -8.64 -22.78 -6.54
CA LEU A 302 -9.61 -22.47 -7.60
C LEU A 302 -8.95 -21.82 -8.83
N GLY A 303 -7.62 -21.76 -8.89
CA GLY A 303 -6.92 -21.11 -10.00
C GLY A 303 -7.11 -19.60 -10.01
N PHE A 304 -7.13 -18.96 -8.84
CA PHE A 304 -7.04 -17.50 -8.74
C PHE A 304 -5.56 -17.10 -8.72
N GLY A 305 -4.88 -17.29 -9.85
CA GLY A 305 -3.75 -16.43 -10.17
C GLY A 305 -4.29 -15.03 -10.37
N PHE A 306 -3.64 -14.01 -9.81
CA PHE A 306 -4.04 -12.61 -9.93
C PHE A 306 -4.15 -12.11 -11.39
N SER A 307 -3.79 -12.92 -12.40
CA SER A 307 -3.77 -12.50 -13.81
C SER A 307 -4.37 -13.45 -14.85
N LYS A 308 -4.88 -14.67 -14.56
CA LYS A 308 -5.48 -15.52 -15.64
C LYS A 308 -6.69 -16.37 -15.20
N ARG A 309 -7.85 -16.15 -15.85
CA ARG A 309 -9.02 -17.05 -15.76
C ARG A 309 -8.77 -18.36 -16.53
N ALA A 310 -8.86 -19.48 -15.79
CA ALA A 310 -8.92 -20.90 -16.22
C ALA A 310 -7.58 -21.53 -16.71
N GLU A 311 -7.18 -22.75 -16.32
CA GLU A 311 -7.88 -24.05 -16.27
C GLU A 311 -7.34 -24.99 -15.15
N GLY A 312 -8.23 -25.75 -14.51
CA GLY A 312 -7.89 -26.90 -13.63
C GLY A 312 -7.90 -26.57 -12.12
N SER A 313 -8.93 -27.05 -11.40
CA SER A 313 -8.83 -27.16 -9.94
C SER A 313 -7.76 -28.20 -9.62
N GLN A 314 -6.64 -27.76 -9.04
CA GLN A 314 -5.66 -28.66 -8.46
C GLN A 314 -5.95 -28.79 -6.97
N THR A 315 -6.27 -30.01 -6.56
CA THR A 315 -6.33 -30.39 -5.15
C THR A 315 -4.95 -30.90 -4.76
N SER A 316 -4.26 -30.17 -3.89
CA SER A 316 -3.08 -30.67 -3.21
C SER A 316 -3.47 -31.11 -1.80
N THR A 317 -3.01 -32.29 -1.40
CA THR A 317 -3.12 -32.77 -0.02
C THR A 317 -1.75 -32.71 0.61
N THR A 318 -1.63 -31.94 1.69
CA THR A 318 -0.46 -31.95 2.57
C THR A 318 -0.73 -32.96 3.69
N PRO A 319 0.15 -33.94 3.93
CA PRO A 319 -0.05 -34.95 4.97
C PRO A 319 -0.01 -34.32 6.36
N ALA A 320 -0.42 -35.10 7.37
CA ALA A 320 -0.24 -34.69 8.75
C ALA A 320 1.26 -34.59 9.06
N GLN A 321 1.65 -33.51 9.72
CA GLN A 321 3.03 -33.20 10.10
C GLN A 321 3.16 -33.39 11.61
N ASN A 322 4.19 -34.11 12.05
CA ASN A 322 4.41 -34.38 13.47
C ASN A 322 5.91 -34.56 13.73
N GLY A 323 6.47 -33.70 14.56
CA GLY A 323 7.91 -33.69 14.79
C GLY A 323 8.31 -32.80 15.95
N THR A 324 9.59 -32.49 15.98
CA THR A 324 10.18 -31.51 16.88
C THR A 324 10.98 -30.52 16.05
N VAL A 325 10.89 -29.23 16.39
CA VAL A 325 11.65 -28.18 15.73
C VAL A 325 13.14 -28.52 15.75
N SER A 326 13.75 -28.60 14.56
CA SER A 326 15.16 -28.93 14.37
C SER A 326 16.06 -27.68 14.42
N ALA A 327 17.37 -27.87 14.38
CA ALA A 327 18.31 -26.76 14.27
C ALA A 327 18.25 -26.11 12.88
N GLU A 328 17.96 -26.93 11.85
CA GLU A 328 17.79 -26.52 10.47
C GLU A 328 16.53 -25.67 10.28
N ASP A 329 15.39 -26.03 10.89
CA ASP A 329 14.17 -25.20 10.88
C ASP A 329 14.44 -23.79 11.45
N VAL A 330 15.13 -23.74 12.60
CA VAL A 330 15.51 -22.48 13.22
C VAL A 330 16.51 -21.71 12.36
N ALA A 331 17.43 -22.38 11.66
CA ALA A 331 18.38 -21.71 10.77
C ALA A 331 17.68 -21.05 9.57
N ILE A 332 16.66 -21.68 8.99
CA ILE A 332 15.83 -21.06 7.94
C ILE A 332 15.13 -19.82 8.48
N ALA A 333 14.38 -19.96 9.58
CA ALA A 333 13.64 -18.85 10.18
C ALA A 333 14.55 -17.68 10.57
N GLN A 334 15.71 -17.96 11.18
CA GLN A 334 16.69 -16.94 11.55
C GLN A 334 17.25 -16.22 10.32
N ALA A 335 17.57 -16.95 9.24
CA ALA A 335 18.07 -16.34 8.02
C ALA A 335 17.05 -15.37 7.38
N VAL A 336 15.76 -15.71 7.43
CA VAL A 336 14.66 -14.86 6.97
C VAL A 336 14.57 -13.58 7.81
N TYR A 337 14.57 -13.69 9.15
CA TYR A 337 14.51 -12.52 10.05
C TYR A 337 15.80 -11.70 10.10
N ASP A 338 16.95 -12.27 9.75
CA ASP A 338 18.22 -11.55 9.64
C ASP A 338 18.27 -10.73 8.35
N GLY A 339 17.56 -11.16 7.30
CA GLY A 339 17.52 -10.53 5.99
C GLY A 339 18.71 -10.88 5.09
N LEU A 340 18.60 -10.52 3.81
CA LEU A 340 19.58 -10.89 2.80
C LEU A 340 20.94 -10.19 3.04
N HIS A 341 21.99 -11.00 3.14
CA HIS A 341 23.38 -10.56 3.08
C HIS A 341 24.09 -11.20 1.89
N SER A 342 24.95 -10.42 1.24
CA SER A 342 25.86 -10.91 0.20
C SER A 342 26.92 -11.85 0.78
N SER A 343 27.65 -12.55 -0.08
CA SER A 343 28.66 -13.54 0.33
C SER A 343 29.83 -12.95 1.14
N ASP A 344 30.07 -11.63 1.07
CA ASP A 344 31.07 -10.93 1.87
C ASP A 344 30.52 -10.40 3.22
N GLY A 345 29.27 -10.75 3.55
CA GLY A 345 28.61 -10.43 4.81
C GLY A 345 27.97 -9.05 4.85
N LYS A 346 27.93 -8.30 3.74
CA LYS A 346 27.25 -7.01 3.69
C LYS A 346 25.75 -7.18 3.48
N ARG A 347 24.97 -6.41 4.23
CA ARG A 347 23.51 -6.37 4.12
C ARG A 347 23.09 -5.82 2.76
N ALA A 348 22.24 -6.56 2.08
CA ALA A 348 21.61 -6.13 0.84
C ALA A 348 20.24 -5.53 1.10
N TYR A 349 19.38 -6.22 1.85
CA TYR A 349 18.02 -5.71 2.08
C TYR A 349 17.53 -5.94 3.51
N LEU A 350 16.39 -5.33 3.78
CA LEU A 350 15.68 -5.38 5.05
C LEU A 350 15.09 -6.77 5.26
N SER A 351 14.65 -7.04 6.49
CA SER A 351 13.98 -8.28 6.86
C SER A 351 12.58 -8.02 7.37
N TRP A 352 11.70 -8.99 7.14
CA TRP A 352 10.45 -9.10 7.90
C TRP A 352 10.75 -9.11 9.39
N GLN A 353 9.89 -8.49 10.19
CA GLN A 353 10.11 -8.45 11.63
C GLN A 353 9.89 -9.81 12.26
N ILE A 354 10.62 -10.06 13.34
CA ILE A 354 10.49 -11.29 14.11
C ILE A 354 9.03 -11.47 14.60
N GLY A 355 8.46 -12.65 14.34
CA GLY A 355 7.05 -12.95 14.60
C GLY A 355 6.09 -12.66 13.45
N SER A 356 6.59 -12.13 12.33
CA SER A 356 5.88 -12.19 11.05
C SER A 356 5.76 -13.65 10.60
N ASP A 357 4.72 -13.95 9.83
CA ASP A 357 4.58 -15.25 9.19
C ASP A 357 5.74 -15.53 8.21
N LEU A 358 6.08 -16.82 8.00
CA LEU A 358 7.22 -17.26 7.21
C LEU A 358 6.82 -17.93 5.88
N SER A 359 5.61 -17.66 5.35
CA SER A 359 5.05 -18.34 4.17
C SER A 359 5.87 -18.23 2.88
N ASP A 360 6.73 -17.22 2.72
CA ASP A 360 7.67 -17.19 1.58
C ASP A 360 8.73 -18.31 1.65
N ALA A 361 8.87 -18.96 2.81
CA ALA A 361 9.69 -20.14 3.06
C ALA A 361 8.84 -21.44 3.16
N ASP A 362 7.60 -21.45 2.65
CA ASP A 362 6.78 -22.66 2.62
C ASP A 362 7.10 -23.51 1.38
N PRO A 363 7.74 -24.69 1.54
CA PRO A 363 7.94 -25.60 0.42
C PRO A 363 6.64 -26.29 0.02
N THR A 364 6.61 -26.84 -1.19
CA THR A 364 5.45 -27.60 -1.68
C THR A 364 5.64 -29.08 -1.40
N TYR A 365 4.62 -29.73 -0.83
CA TYR A 365 4.64 -31.18 -0.64
C TYR A 365 4.37 -31.91 -1.95
N ASN A 366 5.32 -32.75 -2.38
CA ASN A 366 5.16 -33.60 -3.56
C ASN A 366 4.57 -34.97 -3.16
N ASN A 367 3.34 -35.23 -3.58
CA ASN A 367 2.62 -36.47 -3.28
C ASN A 367 3.21 -37.72 -3.97
N GLU A 368 4.00 -37.56 -5.04
CA GLU A 368 4.63 -38.67 -5.75
C GLU A 368 5.93 -39.13 -5.07
N THR A 369 6.73 -38.17 -4.59
CA THR A 369 8.01 -38.44 -3.91
C THR A 369 7.84 -38.62 -2.40
N GLY A 370 6.82 -37.99 -1.82
CA GLY A 370 6.58 -37.95 -0.38
C GLY A 370 7.49 -36.97 0.36
N GLU A 371 8.07 -36.01 -0.35
CA GLU A 371 9.05 -35.04 0.15
C GLU A 371 8.57 -33.60 -0.07
N TYR A 372 9.09 -32.68 0.74
CA TYR A 372 8.93 -31.25 0.50
C TYR A 372 9.98 -30.78 -0.53
N GLU A 373 9.52 -30.01 -1.50
CA GLU A 373 10.32 -29.54 -2.61
C GLU A 373 10.23 -28.01 -2.74
N LEU A 374 11.22 -27.44 -3.42
CA LEU A 374 11.33 -26.00 -3.65
C LEU A 374 10.02 -25.40 -4.16
N ASN A 375 9.58 -24.35 -3.48
CA ASN A 375 8.49 -23.48 -3.92
C ASN A 375 9.02 -22.06 -4.04
N ILE A 376 8.94 -21.46 -5.22
CA ILE A 376 9.39 -20.09 -5.44
C ILE A 376 8.17 -19.17 -5.40
N PRO A 377 8.06 -18.23 -4.44
CA PRO A 377 6.96 -17.28 -4.40
C PRO A 377 6.83 -16.52 -5.73
N SER A 378 5.65 -16.61 -6.36
CA SER A 378 5.43 -16.03 -7.69
C SER A 378 5.58 -14.51 -7.68
N THR A 379 5.26 -13.85 -6.57
CA THR A 379 5.47 -12.40 -6.35
C THR A 379 6.89 -11.95 -6.66
N GLY A 380 7.89 -12.78 -6.32
CA GLY A 380 9.28 -12.49 -6.59
C GLY A 380 9.81 -13.13 -7.87
N GLY A 381 9.48 -14.39 -8.12
CA GLY A 381 10.00 -15.09 -9.29
C GLY A 381 9.47 -14.53 -10.62
N GLU A 382 8.20 -14.08 -10.66
CA GLU A 382 7.64 -13.33 -11.80
C GLU A 382 8.38 -12.01 -12.03
N TYR A 383 8.73 -11.30 -10.95
CA TYR A 383 9.51 -10.08 -11.07
C TYR A 383 10.87 -10.36 -11.71
N VAL A 384 11.57 -11.40 -11.24
CA VAL A 384 12.87 -11.77 -11.79
C VAL A 384 12.76 -12.13 -13.27
N THR A 385 11.77 -12.91 -13.69
CA THR A 385 11.61 -13.29 -15.09
C THR A 385 11.22 -12.09 -15.96
N LYS A 386 10.11 -11.40 -15.64
CA LYS A 386 9.54 -10.35 -16.50
C LYS A 386 10.30 -9.03 -16.43
N PHE A 387 10.79 -8.65 -15.24
CA PHE A 387 11.36 -7.32 -15.01
C PHE A 387 12.88 -7.31 -14.97
N VAL A 388 13.54 -8.41 -14.61
CA VAL A 388 15.01 -8.51 -14.59
C VAL A 388 15.54 -9.21 -15.85
N GLN A 389 15.02 -10.38 -16.18
CA GLN A 389 15.46 -11.19 -17.33
C GLN A 389 14.76 -10.82 -18.64
N LEU A 390 13.66 -10.07 -18.57
CA LEU A 390 12.82 -9.67 -19.71
C LEU A 390 12.23 -10.86 -20.48
N LEU A 391 11.87 -11.90 -19.74
CA LEU A 391 11.20 -13.10 -20.22
C LEU A 391 9.73 -13.06 -19.79
N ASP A 392 8.81 -13.23 -20.74
CA ASP A 392 7.38 -13.30 -20.44
C ASP A 392 7.01 -14.67 -19.87
N LEU A 393 7.43 -14.89 -18.63
CA LEU A 393 7.21 -16.10 -17.83
C LEU A 393 6.62 -15.69 -16.48
N ASP A 394 5.62 -16.43 -16.02
CA ASP A 394 4.87 -16.08 -14.81
C ASP A 394 5.61 -16.51 -13.50
N ASN A 395 6.72 -17.26 -13.60
CA ASN A 395 7.60 -17.56 -12.46
C ASN A 395 8.99 -18.07 -12.92
N LEU A 396 9.97 -18.05 -12.01
CA LEU A 396 11.23 -18.82 -12.16
C LEU A 396 10.93 -20.33 -12.15
N SER A 397 11.63 -21.09 -12.98
CA SER A 397 11.47 -22.56 -13.05
C SER A 397 12.23 -23.31 -11.96
N ASP A 398 13.35 -22.73 -11.50
CA ASP A 398 14.27 -23.31 -10.55
C ASP A 398 15.23 -22.24 -10.01
N LEU A 399 15.98 -22.58 -8.96
CA LEU A 399 17.03 -21.75 -8.39
C LEU A 399 18.43 -22.37 -8.58
N ASN A 400 18.66 -23.12 -9.67
CA ASN A 400 19.96 -23.74 -9.93
C ASN A 400 21.04 -22.67 -10.15
N ASN A 401 22.12 -22.75 -9.38
CA ASN A 401 23.22 -21.78 -9.37
C ASN A 401 22.81 -20.36 -8.94
N VAL A 402 21.62 -20.18 -8.35
CA VAL A 402 21.23 -18.93 -7.72
C VAL A 402 21.88 -18.85 -6.35
N THR A 403 22.55 -17.74 -6.07
CA THR A 403 23.22 -17.45 -4.80
C THR A 403 22.65 -16.17 -4.20
N TYR A 404 23.01 -15.86 -2.95
CA TYR A 404 22.66 -14.57 -2.36
C TYR A 404 23.19 -13.39 -3.19
N ASP A 405 24.39 -13.50 -3.77
CA ASP A 405 24.94 -12.46 -4.67
C ASP A 405 24.12 -12.33 -5.96
N THR A 406 23.56 -13.43 -6.46
CA THR A 406 22.66 -13.40 -7.62
C THR A 406 21.40 -12.59 -7.31
N LEU A 407 20.83 -12.73 -6.10
CA LEU A 407 19.71 -11.90 -5.67
C LEU A 407 20.09 -10.42 -5.59
N VAL A 408 21.26 -10.11 -5.03
CA VAL A 408 21.78 -8.72 -4.98
C VAL A 408 21.93 -8.14 -6.39
N ASP A 409 22.44 -8.92 -7.34
CA ASP A 409 22.57 -8.49 -8.74
C ASP A 409 21.20 -8.24 -9.41
N TRP A 410 20.19 -9.08 -9.14
CA TRP A 410 18.83 -8.87 -9.62
C TRP A 410 18.19 -7.63 -9.01
N MET A 411 18.35 -7.42 -7.70
CA MET A 411 17.91 -6.21 -6.99
C MET A 411 18.54 -4.96 -7.62
N ASN A 412 19.85 -4.96 -7.84
CA ASN A 412 20.57 -3.83 -8.43
C ASN A 412 20.16 -3.61 -9.90
N THR A 413 19.92 -4.67 -10.67
CA THR A 413 19.45 -4.58 -12.05
C THR A 413 18.07 -3.91 -12.13
N GLY A 414 17.11 -4.36 -11.31
CA GLY A 414 15.79 -3.76 -11.25
C GLY A 414 15.82 -2.32 -10.73
N MET A 415 16.62 -2.05 -9.70
CA MET A 415 16.81 -0.70 -9.16
C MET A 415 17.29 0.28 -10.24
N ILE A 416 18.37 -0.05 -10.96
CA ILE A 416 18.93 0.85 -11.99
C ILE A 416 17.97 1.01 -13.15
N ARG A 417 17.32 -0.09 -13.57
CA ARG A 417 16.45 -0.11 -14.74
C ARG A 417 15.18 0.71 -14.54
N TYR A 418 14.58 0.63 -13.35
CA TYR A 418 13.30 1.27 -13.03
C TYR A 418 13.45 2.44 -12.05
N LEU A 419 14.65 3.03 -11.96
CA LEU A 419 14.97 4.08 -10.99
C LEU A 419 14.03 5.29 -11.09
N ASP A 420 13.63 5.65 -12.29
CA ASP A 420 12.77 6.81 -12.59
C ASP A 420 11.29 6.46 -12.71
N SER A 421 10.92 5.20 -12.44
CA SER A 421 9.56 4.68 -12.58
C SER A 421 9.11 3.96 -11.32
N LEU A 422 9.39 2.66 -11.20
CA LEU A 422 8.85 1.82 -10.12
C LEU A 422 9.51 2.09 -8.76
N GLN A 423 10.74 2.58 -8.74
CA GLN A 423 11.42 2.98 -7.51
C GLN A 423 10.80 4.28 -6.96
N THR A 424 10.13 4.17 -5.82
CA THR A 424 9.35 5.27 -5.22
C THR A 424 10.02 5.77 -3.96
N THR A 425 11.24 6.25 -4.08
CA THR A 425 12.09 6.46 -2.91
C THR A 425 12.69 7.86 -2.81
N LEU A 426 12.13 8.85 -3.51
CA LEU A 426 12.59 10.24 -3.42
C LEU A 426 12.22 10.84 -2.04
N PRO A 427 13.19 11.24 -1.20
CA PRO A 427 12.92 11.72 0.16
C PRO A 427 12.66 13.24 0.25
N ASP A 428 12.99 14.01 -0.80
CA ASP A 428 12.63 15.42 -0.87
C ASP A 428 11.16 15.56 -1.31
N LEU A 429 10.32 15.89 -0.33
CA LEU A 429 8.88 16.06 -0.51
C LEU A 429 8.47 17.55 -0.45
N THR A 430 9.40 18.46 -0.73
CA THR A 430 9.17 19.91 -0.68
C THR A 430 7.92 20.35 -1.47
N PRO A 431 7.65 19.87 -2.70
CA PRO A 431 6.44 20.27 -3.42
C PRO A 431 5.15 19.99 -2.63
N PHE A 432 5.02 18.79 -2.04
CA PHE A 432 3.88 18.39 -1.22
C PHE A 432 3.79 19.18 0.09
N GLN A 433 4.92 19.33 0.79
CA GLN A 433 4.97 20.05 2.06
C GLN A 433 4.64 21.54 1.89
N SER A 434 5.12 22.16 0.80
CA SER A 434 4.97 23.60 0.54
C SER A 434 3.54 24.05 0.23
N THR A 435 2.68 23.12 -0.22
CA THR A 435 1.25 23.38 -0.43
C THR A 435 0.41 23.13 0.84
N GLY A 436 1.04 22.67 1.93
CA GLY A 436 0.37 22.33 3.18
C GLY A 436 -0.15 20.90 3.23
N GLY A 437 0.31 20.02 2.33
CA GLY A 437 -0.11 18.61 2.27
C GLY A 437 0.17 17.85 3.58
N LYS A 438 -0.73 16.93 3.94
CA LYS A 438 -0.62 16.07 5.13
C LYS A 438 -0.51 14.59 4.72
N LEU A 439 0.46 13.89 5.29
CA LEU A 439 0.77 12.50 5.00
C LEU A 439 0.61 11.65 6.26
N LEU A 440 -0.34 10.72 6.22
CA LEU A 440 -0.54 9.68 7.22
C LEU A 440 -0.03 8.35 6.65
N HIS A 441 1.05 7.86 7.22
CA HIS A 441 1.70 6.62 6.83
C HIS A 441 1.52 5.58 7.93
N TYR A 442 1.19 4.35 7.56
CA TYR A 442 1.13 3.25 8.52
C TYR A 442 1.70 1.97 7.95
N HIS A 443 2.13 1.05 8.82
CA HIS A 443 2.62 -0.27 8.40
C HIS A 443 2.34 -1.30 9.49
N GLY A 444 1.82 -2.48 9.11
CA GLY A 444 1.73 -3.64 9.99
C GLY A 444 3.12 -4.06 10.47
N GLU A 445 3.31 -4.19 11.77
CA GLU A 445 4.63 -4.53 12.28
C GLU A 445 5.04 -5.96 11.91
N SER A 446 4.07 -6.87 11.86
CA SER A 446 4.20 -8.27 11.50
C SER A 446 3.80 -8.55 10.05
N ASP A 447 3.95 -7.56 9.16
CA ASP A 447 3.67 -7.69 7.73
C ASP A 447 4.62 -8.74 7.10
N PRO A 448 4.11 -9.89 6.61
CA PRO A 448 4.95 -10.94 6.01
C PRO A 448 5.17 -10.71 4.51
N SER A 449 4.60 -9.65 3.94
CA SER A 449 4.76 -9.30 2.53
C SER A 449 5.84 -8.24 2.40
N ILE A 450 5.59 -7.04 2.92
CA ILE A 450 6.50 -5.90 2.83
C ILE A 450 7.17 -5.71 4.18
N PRO A 451 8.51 -5.76 4.27
CA PRO A 451 9.21 -5.48 5.52
C PRO A 451 8.90 -4.07 6.04
N SER A 452 8.27 -3.99 7.21
CA SER A 452 7.99 -2.72 7.91
C SER A 452 9.22 -1.82 8.14
N PRO A 453 10.47 -2.35 8.30
CA PRO A 453 11.65 -1.50 8.28
C PRO A 453 11.84 -0.65 7.02
N SER A 454 11.22 -1.01 5.90
CA SER A 454 11.33 -0.25 4.64
C SER A 454 10.66 1.11 4.77
N SER A 455 9.59 1.15 5.54
CA SER A 455 8.84 2.36 5.91
C SER A 455 9.57 3.19 6.94
N VAL A 456 10.18 2.56 7.96
CA VAL A 456 11.05 3.26 8.91
C VAL A 456 12.21 3.93 8.18
N HIS A 457 12.91 3.19 7.32
CA HIS A 457 14.05 3.71 6.58
C HIS A 457 13.66 4.88 5.68
N TYR A 458 12.54 4.79 4.94
CA TYR A 458 12.04 5.90 4.12
C TYR A 458 11.70 7.14 4.97
N TRP A 459 11.00 6.96 6.09
CA TRP A 459 10.68 8.07 7.01
C TRP A 459 11.96 8.75 7.53
N GLN A 460 12.97 7.96 7.92
CA GLN A 460 14.28 8.48 8.34
C GLN A 460 15.00 9.25 7.21
N SER A 461 14.94 8.75 5.98
CA SER A 461 15.48 9.44 4.80
C SER A 461 14.78 10.78 4.56
N VAL A 462 13.45 10.84 4.59
CA VAL A 462 12.70 12.11 4.46
C VAL A 462 13.10 13.09 5.56
N ARG A 463 13.13 12.65 6.82
CA ARG A 463 13.54 13.49 7.96
C ARG A 463 14.92 14.11 7.74
N SER A 464 15.90 13.29 7.38
CA SER A 464 17.29 13.73 7.20
C SER A 464 17.49 14.65 5.99
N VAL A 465 16.76 14.43 4.89
CA VAL A 465 16.88 15.22 3.65
C VAL A 465 16.12 16.54 3.73
N MET A 466 14.93 16.54 4.34
CA MET A 466 14.10 17.75 4.50
C MET A 466 14.66 18.69 5.59
N TYR A 467 15.34 18.14 6.59
CA TYR A 467 15.82 18.89 7.77
C TYR A 467 17.30 18.62 8.11
N PRO A 468 18.25 18.80 7.17
CA PRO A 468 19.65 18.42 7.36
C PRO A 468 20.40 19.25 8.42
N ASP A 469 19.89 20.44 8.73
CA ASP A 469 20.53 21.40 9.65
C ASP A 469 19.90 21.41 11.05
N LEU A 470 18.86 20.60 11.31
CA LEU A 470 18.17 20.52 12.59
C LEU A 470 18.74 19.39 13.46
N SER A 471 18.59 19.51 14.79
CA SER A 471 18.80 18.36 15.67
C SER A 471 17.75 17.28 15.42
N ASP A 472 18.00 16.06 15.88
CA ASP A 472 17.08 14.94 15.66
C ASP A 472 15.66 15.21 16.19
N GLU A 473 15.57 15.83 17.37
CA GLU A 473 14.32 16.20 18.04
C GLU A 473 13.57 17.29 17.26
N GLU A 474 14.26 18.35 16.85
CA GLU A 474 13.69 19.46 16.06
C GLU A 474 13.24 18.98 14.67
N ALA A 475 14.03 18.13 14.01
CA ALA A 475 13.67 17.55 12.72
C ALA A 475 12.43 16.66 12.82
N GLN A 476 12.30 15.92 13.91
CA GLN A 476 11.15 15.05 14.15
C GLN A 476 9.88 15.85 14.47
N GLU A 477 9.98 16.92 15.26
CA GLU A 477 8.87 17.85 15.50
C GLU A 477 8.42 18.54 14.20
N ALA A 478 9.38 19.01 13.40
CA ALA A 478 9.10 19.65 12.11
C ALA A 478 8.44 18.69 11.11
N LEU A 479 8.87 17.42 11.10
CA LEU A 479 8.28 16.40 10.24
C LEU A 479 6.87 16.02 10.72
N ALA A 480 6.65 15.88 12.02
CA ALA A 480 5.36 15.50 12.62
C ALA A 480 4.22 16.50 12.33
N ASP A 481 4.53 17.75 11.96
CA ASP A 481 3.52 18.75 11.56
C ASP A 481 2.77 18.37 10.27
N TRP A 482 3.38 17.57 9.40
CA TRP A 482 2.80 17.23 8.09
C TRP A 482 3.00 15.79 7.64
N TYR A 483 3.94 15.04 8.20
CA TYR A 483 4.18 13.63 7.92
C TYR A 483 4.25 12.82 9.22
N GLN A 484 3.18 12.08 9.50
CA GLN A 484 3.09 11.17 10.63
C GLN A 484 3.16 9.71 10.17
N PHE A 485 3.94 8.90 10.89
CA PHE A 485 4.14 7.48 10.60
C PHE A 485 3.82 6.63 11.84
N TYR A 486 3.04 5.56 11.65
CA TYR A 486 2.59 4.65 12.71
C TYR A 486 2.90 3.20 12.37
N LEU A 487 3.57 2.49 13.29
CA LEU A 487 3.65 1.03 13.25
C LEU A 487 2.44 0.44 13.97
N ILE A 488 1.88 -0.64 13.42
CA ILE A 488 0.69 -1.30 13.96
C ILE A 488 1.12 -2.64 14.58
N PRO A 489 1.17 -2.75 15.93
CA PRO A 489 1.48 -3.99 16.64
C PRO A 489 0.71 -5.21 16.12
N GLY A 490 1.43 -6.28 15.81
CA GLY A 490 0.85 -7.57 15.40
C GLY A 490 0.19 -7.61 14.02
N ALA A 491 -0.23 -6.47 13.48
CA ALA A 491 -0.94 -6.40 12.20
C ALA A 491 -0.08 -6.96 11.05
N ALA A 492 -0.77 -7.65 10.14
CA ALA A 492 -0.17 -8.25 8.96
C ALA A 492 -0.23 -7.26 7.77
N HIS A 493 -0.04 -7.78 6.56
CA HIS A 493 -0.09 -6.97 5.36
C HIS A 493 -1.46 -6.34 5.13
N CYS A 494 -1.55 -5.01 5.27
CA CYS A 494 -2.77 -4.23 5.02
C CYS A 494 -4.02 -4.69 5.78
N GLY A 495 -3.85 -5.35 6.93
CA GLY A 495 -4.98 -5.86 7.70
C GLY A 495 -4.60 -6.43 9.06
N THR A 496 -5.62 -6.91 9.75
CA THR A 496 -5.49 -7.64 11.01
C THR A 496 -4.76 -8.97 10.79
N ASN A 497 -4.23 -9.53 11.87
CA ASN A 497 -3.47 -10.79 11.84
C ASN A 497 -4.17 -11.83 12.72
N SER A 498 -4.49 -13.00 12.17
CA SER A 498 -5.09 -14.08 12.97
C SER A 498 -4.11 -14.75 13.94
N LEU A 499 -2.80 -14.66 13.68
CA LEU A 499 -1.76 -15.18 14.59
C LEU A 499 -1.53 -14.24 15.79
N GLN A 500 -1.81 -12.95 15.61
CA GLN A 500 -1.60 -11.92 16.61
C GLN A 500 -2.84 -11.00 16.63
N PRO A 501 -3.80 -11.23 17.54
CA PRO A 501 -5.08 -10.51 17.58
C PRO A 501 -4.91 -9.06 18.09
N GLY A 502 -4.14 -8.27 17.34
CA GLY A 502 -3.79 -6.88 17.61
C GLY A 502 -4.75 -5.87 16.97
N PRO A 503 -4.49 -4.58 17.18
CA PRO A 503 -5.36 -3.52 16.68
C PRO A 503 -5.13 -3.24 15.18
N TYR A 504 -6.13 -2.70 14.49
CA TYR A 504 -5.96 -2.16 13.14
C TYR A 504 -6.74 -0.84 12.96
N PRO A 505 -6.17 0.19 12.29
CA PRO A 505 -6.85 1.47 12.09
C PRO A 505 -7.81 1.42 10.90
N GLU A 506 -9.09 1.70 11.14
CA GLU A 506 -10.15 1.66 10.11
C GLU A 506 -10.57 3.06 9.62
N ASP A 507 -10.31 4.12 10.41
CA ASP A 507 -10.80 5.50 10.16
C ASP A 507 -9.72 6.45 9.61
N ASN A 508 -8.74 5.96 8.87
CA ASN A 508 -7.59 6.75 8.39
C ASN A 508 -8.01 7.94 7.51
N MET A 509 -8.97 7.72 6.60
CA MET A 509 -9.47 8.79 5.73
C MET A 509 -10.22 9.88 6.52
N ALA A 510 -11.03 9.51 7.50
CA ALA A 510 -11.68 10.49 8.37
C ALA A 510 -10.65 11.30 9.18
N THR A 511 -9.59 10.65 9.62
CA THR A 511 -8.47 11.26 10.35
C THR A 511 -7.72 12.28 9.48
N ILE A 512 -7.36 11.93 8.24
CA ILE A 512 -6.64 12.85 7.35
C ILE A 512 -7.52 14.03 6.91
N ILE A 513 -8.82 13.80 6.69
CA ILE A 513 -9.79 14.87 6.37
C ILE A 513 -9.87 15.87 7.53
N ALA A 514 -9.97 15.40 8.78
CA ALA A 514 -9.98 16.29 9.94
C ALA A 514 -8.67 17.07 10.09
N TRP A 515 -7.53 16.45 9.79
CA TRP A 515 -6.23 17.12 9.84
C TRP A 515 -6.12 18.23 8.79
N VAL A 516 -6.50 17.93 7.54
CA VAL A 516 -6.40 18.86 6.40
C VAL A 516 -7.41 20.00 6.50
N GLU A 517 -8.68 19.70 6.77
CA GLU A 517 -9.77 20.68 6.66
C GLU A 517 -10.01 21.45 7.95
N GLN A 518 -9.72 20.82 9.10
CA GLN A 518 -10.06 21.37 10.42
C GLN A 518 -8.82 21.71 11.24
N GLY A 519 -7.61 21.37 10.77
CA GLY A 519 -6.36 21.57 11.50
C GLY A 519 -6.24 20.69 12.74
N VAL A 520 -6.98 19.58 12.80
CA VAL A 520 -6.94 18.65 13.93
C VAL A 520 -5.81 17.66 13.69
N THR A 521 -4.59 18.04 14.11
CA THR A 521 -3.42 17.16 14.04
C THR A 521 -3.63 15.92 14.92
N PRO A 522 -3.46 14.70 14.38
CA PRO A 522 -3.55 13.48 15.18
C PRO A 522 -2.43 13.44 16.21
N SER A 523 -2.77 13.31 17.48
CA SER A 523 -1.80 13.02 18.56
C SER A 523 -1.44 11.53 18.63
N TYR A 524 -2.31 10.68 18.09
CA TYR A 524 -2.21 9.22 18.00
C TYR A 524 -3.12 8.76 16.87
N LEU A 525 -2.89 7.54 16.38
CA LEU A 525 -3.80 6.89 15.43
C LEU A 525 -4.61 5.83 16.17
N ASN A 526 -5.94 5.96 16.19
CA ASN A 526 -6.80 4.97 16.84
C ASN A 526 -6.86 3.70 15.99
N ALA A 527 -6.70 2.54 16.64
CA ALA A 527 -6.79 1.25 16.01
C ALA A 527 -7.58 0.28 16.90
N THR A 528 -8.45 -0.53 16.31
CA THR A 528 -9.40 -1.39 17.04
C THR A 528 -8.96 -2.84 16.97
N VAL A 529 -8.97 -3.53 18.12
CA VAL A 529 -8.72 -4.97 18.21
C VAL A 529 -9.95 -5.72 17.72
N SER A 530 -9.82 -6.51 16.65
CA SER A 530 -10.96 -7.14 15.98
C SER A 530 -11.31 -8.53 16.51
N SER A 531 -10.47 -9.15 17.34
CA SER A 531 -10.67 -10.53 17.81
C SER A 531 -9.89 -10.82 19.10
N GLY A 532 -10.08 -12.01 19.67
CA GLY A 532 -9.33 -12.47 20.84
C GLY A 532 -9.88 -11.92 22.16
N THR A 533 -9.05 -11.95 23.20
CA THR A 533 -9.47 -11.59 24.58
C THR A 533 -9.86 -10.12 24.72
N TYR A 534 -9.31 -9.25 23.86
CA TYR A 534 -9.45 -7.80 23.92
C TYR A 534 -10.26 -7.23 22.75
N GLU A 535 -11.10 -8.07 22.10
CA GLU A 535 -11.99 -7.64 21.02
C GLU A 535 -12.80 -6.39 21.41
N GLY A 536 -12.76 -5.38 20.53
CA GLY A 536 -13.40 -4.08 20.72
C GLY A 536 -12.58 -3.04 21.49
N GLU A 537 -11.39 -3.39 22.00
CA GLU A 537 -10.48 -2.42 22.58
C GLU A 537 -9.90 -1.48 21.51
N VAL A 538 -9.92 -0.18 21.79
CA VAL A 538 -9.29 0.84 20.95
C VAL A 538 -7.93 1.19 21.54
N GLN A 539 -6.88 0.96 20.77
CA GLN A 539 -5.50 1.28 21.11
C GLN A 539 -5.03 2.54 20.37
N GLN A 540 -4.29 3.41 21.05
CA GLN A 540 -3.80 4.68 20.52
C GLN A 540 -2.36 4.51 20.02
N LEU A 541 -2.20 4.17 18.74
CA LEU A 541 -0.89 3.87 18.17
C LEU A 541 0.10 5.02 18.36
N CYS A 542 1.31 4.69 18.79
CA CYS A 542 2.40 5.63 18.95
C CYS A 542 2.92 6.10 17.60
N GLN A 543 3.12 7.41 17.46
CA GLN A 543 3.83 7.94 16.31
C GLN A 543 5.30 7.53 16.39
N TRP A 544 5.83 6.94 15.31
CA TRP A 544 7.24 6.58 15.20
C TRP A 544 8.13 7.82 15.45
N PRO A 545 9.23 7.69 16.22
CA PRO A 545 9.89 6.50 16.74
C PRO A 545 9.44 6.06 18.14
N LEU A 546 8.39 6.65 18.70
CA LEU A 546 7.88 6.21 20.00
C LEU A 546 7.24 4.83 19.87
N ARG A 547 7.37 4.04 20.93
CA ARG A 547 6.93 2.64 20.97
C ARG A 547 6.02 2.40 22.18
N PRO A 548 5.05 1.48 22.09
CA PRO A 548 4.14 1.25 23.20
C PRO A 548 4.85 0.51 24.36
N LEU A 549 4.48 0.85 25.59
CA LEU A 549 4.89 0.15 26.81
C LEU A 549 3.74 0.16 27.82
N TRP A 550 3.26 -1.03 28.17
CA TRP A 550 2.18 -1.22 29.13
C TRP A 550 2.69 -1.31 30.56
N SER A 551 1.88 -0.80 31.49
CA SER A 551 2.05 -1.03 32.93
C SER A 551 1.23 -2.26 33.37
N GLY A 552 1.69 -3.46 33.01
CA GLY A 552 0.93 -4.70 33.21
C GLY A 552 -0.27 -4.80 32.26
N ASN A 553 -1.32 -5.51 32.64
CA ASN A 553 -2.51 -5.69 31.78
C ASN A 553 -3.47 -4.48 31.75
N SER A 554 -2.92 -3.26 31.73
CA SER A 554 -3.66 -2.01 31.58
C SER A 554 -4.29 -1.91 30.18
N SER A 555 -5.44 -1.24 30.04
CA SER A 555 -6.03 -0.91 28.74
C SER A 555 -5.38 0.32 28.07
N THR A 556 -4.32 0.86 28.67
CA THR A 556 -3.58 2.03 28.18
C THR A 556 -2.09 1.77 28.34
N PHE A 557 -1.29 2.37 27.46
CA PHE A 557 0.16 2.28 27.43
C PHE A 557 0.78 3.67 27.29
N ASP A 558 2.04 3.77 27.69
CA ASP A 558 2.86 4.94 27.43
C ASP A 558 3.58 4.78 26.09
N CYS A 559 3.70 5.87 25.33
CA CYS A 559 4.57 5.93 24.16
C CYS A 559 5.97 6.35 24.60
N VAL A 560 6.90 5.39 24.63
CA VAL A 560 8.26 5.56 25.14
C VAL A 560 9.29 5.64 24.01
N SER A 561 10.39 6.35 24.26
CA SER A 561 11.57 6.39 23.38
C SER A 561 12.69 5.58 24.01
N ASP A 562 13.36 4.75 23.22
CA ASP A 562 14.54 3.97 23.62
C ASP A 562 15.54 3.94 22.45
N GLU A 563 16.80 4.25 22.73
CA GLU A 563 17.85 4.37 21.70
C GLU A 563 18.17 3.00 21.07
N ALA A 564 18.29 1.94 21.87
CA ALA A 564 18.59 0.60 21.36
C ALA A 564 17.46 0.06 20.48
N SER A 565 16.21 0.40 20.82
CA SER A 565 15.03 0.14 20.01
C SER A 565 15.17 0.81 18.65
N ILE A 566 15.38 2.12 18.61
CA ILE A 566 15.51 2.89 17.35
C ILE A 566 16.69 2.37 16.50
N ASP A 567 17.81 2.06 17.13
CA ASP A 567 18.99 1.49 16.45
C ASP A 567 18.68 0.13 15.82
N SER A 568 17.86 -0.70 16.48
CA SER A 568 17.47 -2.02 15.96
C SER A 568 16.64 -1.96 14.67
N TRP A 569 16.04 -0.80 14.39
CA TRP A 569 15.26 -0.49 13.19
C TRP A 569 16.04 0.32 12.14
N THR A 570 17.29 0.68 12.42
CA THR A 570 18.12 1.49 11.52
C THR A 570 19.09 0.59 10.76
N TYR A 571 19.06 0.66 9.43
CA TYR A 571 19.79 -0.25 8.55
C TYR A 571 20.63 0.51 7.52
N THR A 572 21.76 -0.10 7.14
CA THR A 572 22.59 0.28 5.98
C THR A 572 22.53 -0.81 4.92
N PHE A 573 22.72 -0.44 3.65
CA PHE A 573 22.64 -1.35 2.51
C PHE A 573 23.98 -1.48 1.81
N ASP A 574 24.99 -1.92 2.57
CA ASP A 574 26.39 -1.88 2.16
C ASP A 574 26.73 -2.83 1.00
N ALA A 575 25.84 -3.77 0.66
CA ALA A 575 26.01 -4.62 -0.51
C ALA A 575 25.90 -3.86 -1.85
N PHE A 576 25.26 -2.68 -1.87
CA PHE A 576 25.10 -1.89 -3.08
C PHE A 576 26.16 -0.77 -3.18
N LYS A 577 26.69 -0.55 -4.39
CA LYS A 577 27.64 0.54 -4.66
C LYS A 577 26.97 1.90 -4.72
N LEU A 578 25.83 1.96 -5.38
CA LEU A 578 24.89 3.06 -5.24
C LEU A 578 24.04 2.66 -4.05
N GLN A 579 24.29 3.29 -2.90
CA GLN A 579 23.42 3.09 -1.75
C GLN A 579 21.98 3.36 -2.23
N PRO A 580 20.99 2.54 -1.85
CA PRO A 580 19.58 2.91 -1.91
C PRO A 580 19.37 4.03 -0.87
N VAL A 581 20.08 5.16 -1.03
CA VAL A 581 19.90 6.40 -0.25
C VAL A 581 18.51 6.98 -0.54
N TYR A 582 17.96 6.58 -1.67
CA TYR A 582 16.55 6.62 -1.98
C TYR A 582 15.94 5.31 -1.48
#